data_AF-A0AAD9U9Q9-F1
#
_entry.id   AF-A0AAD9U9Q9-F1
#
_cell.length_a   1.000
_cell.length_b   1.000
_cell.length_c   1.000
_cell.angle_alpha   90.00
_cell.angle_beta   90.00
_cell.angle_gamma   90.00
#
_symmetry.space_group_name_H-M   'P 1'
#
loop_
_entity.id
_entity.type
_entity.pdbx_description
1 polymer ?
#
loop_
_entity_poly.entity_id
_entity_poly.type
_entity_poly.pdbx_seq_one_letter_code
_entity_poly.pdbx_strand_id
1 'polypeptide(L)'
;MQIKEGTFLPGPHLAKQLLDFPDSDLTQKQVQQFLGIINYIKDFIPQASLYTTALSSLLKKNPPHWDISHTEVVAHLKSVSQKPLPLHIPSSGQLILQTDVSDHFWGAILIEEIKGKRYYCSHAS
;
A
#
# COMPACT_ATOMS: atom_id res chain seq x y z
N MET A 1 9.75 -4.02 10.88
CA MET A 1 9.78 -2.55 10.83
C MET A 1 11.18 -2.08 11.14
N GLN A 2 11.69 -1.10 10.41
CA GLN A 2 12.96 -0.43 10.69
C GLN A 2 12.67 1.01 11.10
N ILE A 3 13.15 1.44 12.26
CA ILE A 3 12.98 2.81 12.77
C ILE A 3 14.35 3.48 12.76
N LYS A 4 14.43 4.68 12.17
CA LYS A 4 15.66 5.48 12.14
C LYS A 4 15.32 6.96 12.04
N GLU A 5 15.96 7.78 12.88
CA GLU A 5 15.92 9.26 12.80
C GLU A 5 14.48 9.85 12.72
N GLY A 6 13.55 9.34 13.53
CA GLY A 6 12.16 9.82 13.55
C GLY A 6 11.34 9.40 12.32
N THR A 7 11.82 8.45 11.54
CA THR A 7 11.09 7.81 10.45
C THR A 7 11.05 6.30 10.61
N PHE A 8 10.13 5.64 9.90
CA PHE A 8 10.02 4.19 9.87
C PHE A 8 9.76 3.65 8.47
N LEU A 9 10.19 2.42 8.25
CA LEU A 9 10.06 1.65 7.01
C LEU A 9 9.51 0.25 7.30
N PRO A 10 8.82 -0.38 6.32
CA PRO A 10 8.41 -1.77 6.46
C PRO A 10 9.64 -2.68 6.55
N GLY A 11 9.46 -3.91 7.06
CA GLY A 11 10.56 -4.87 7.11
C GLY A 11 11.01 -5.25 5.69
N PRO A 12 12.32 -5.24 5.37
CA PRO A 12 12.82 -5.50 4.02
C PRO A 12 12.52 -6.92 3.53
N HIS A 13 12.23 -7.86 4.43
CA HIS A 13 11.82 -9.22 4.08
C HIS A 13 10.45 -9.26 3.38
N LEU A 14 9.54 -8.30 3.66
CA LEU A 14 8.20 -8.27 3.07
C LEU A 14 8.25 -7.95 1.58
N ALA A 15 9.08 -6.97 1.21
CA ALA A 15 9.32 -6.63 -0.19
C ALA A 15 9.90 -7.81 -0.98
N LYS A 16 10.79 -8.60 -0.35
CA LYS A 16 11.34 -9.82 -0.96
C LYS A 16 10.28 -10.90 -1.15
N GLN A 17 9.46 -11.17 -0.14
CA GLN A 17 8.38 -12.16 -0.23
C GLN A 17 7.40 -11.85 -1.36
N LEU A 18 7.11 -10.57 -1.63
CA LEU A 18 6.25 -10.19 -2.75
C LEU A 18 6.82 -10.58 -4.12
N LEU A 19 8.15 -10.63 -4.27
CA LEU A 19 8.81 -11.05 -5.52
C LEU A 19 8.71 -12.56 -5.76
N ASP A 20 8.50 -13.35 -4.71
CA ASP A 20 8.40 -14.81 -4.81
C ASP A 20 7.05 -15.29 -5.39
N PHE A 21 6.05 -14.39 -5.45
CA PHE A 21 4.77 -14.70 -6.10
C PHE A 21 4.94 -14.70 -7.63
N PRO A 22 4.15 -15.49 -8.37
CA PRO A 22 4.03 -15.36 -9.82
C PRO A 22 3.64 -13.93 -10.24
N ASP A 23 3.86 -13.56 -11.49
CA ASP A 23 3.45 -12.26 -12.02
C ASP A 23 1.99 -12.27 -12.50
N SER A 24 1.50 -13.42 -12.97
CA SER A 24 0.13 -13.62 -13.45
C SER A 24 -0.49 -14.89 -12.88
N ASP A 25 -1.80 -15.01 -13.05
CA ASP A 25 -2.57 -16.23 -12.79
C ASP A 25 -2.40 -16.77 -11.36
N LEU A 26 -2.34 -15.86 -10.38
CA LEU A 26 -2.28 -16.25 -8.98
C LEU A 26 -3.55 -17.03 -8.61
N THR A 27 -3.36 -18.16 -7.93
CA THR A 27 -4.47 -18.89 -7.30
C THR A 27 -5.15 -18.00 -6.25
N GLN A 28 -6.42 -18.28 -5.94
CA GLN A 28 -7.16 -17.56 -4.90
C GLN A 28 -6.40 -17.48 -3.57
N LYS A 29 -5.72 -18.57 -3.18
CA LYS A 29 -4.88 -18.61 -1.97
C LYS A 29 -3.66 -17.68 -2.09
N GLN A 30 -2.99 -17.66 -3.24
CA GLN A 30 -1.87 -16.75 -3.48
C GLN A 30 -2.33 -15.29 -3.49
N VAL A 31 -3.50 -14.98 -4.06
CA VAL A 31 -4.10 -13.64 -4.00
C VAL A 31 -4.34 -13.21 -2.55
N GLN A 32 -4.90 -14.09 -1.70
CA GLN A 32 -5.09 -13.80 -0.28
C GLN A 32 -3.76 -13.52 0.44
N GLN A 33 -2.74 -14.35 0.20
CA GLN A 33 -1.42 -14.19 0.82
C GLN A 33 -0.73 -12.91 0.35
N PHE A 34 -0.78 -12.62 -0.96
CA PHE A 34 -0.23 -11.41 -1.55
C PHE A 34 -0.90 -10.16 -0.97
N LEU A 35 -2.24 -10.13 -0.94
CA LEU A 35 -2.99 -9.03 -0.33
C LEU A 35 -2.74 -8.90 1.17
N GLY A 36 -2.49 -9.99 1.88
CA GLY A 36 -2.10 -9.94 3.29
C GLY A 36 -0.81 -9.14 3.51
N ILE A 37 0.21 -9.35 2.67
CA ILE A 37 1.46 -8.60 2.73
C ILE A 37 1.25 -7.15 2.31
N ILE A 38 0.53 -6.91 1.21
CA ILE A 38 0.22 -5.55 0.73
C ILE A 38 -0.54 -4.73 1.77
N ASN A 39 -1.54 -5.33 2.43
CA ASN A 39 -2.30 -4.67 3.48
C ASN A 39 -1.44 -4.31 4.70
N TYR A 40 -0.40 -5.11 5.00
CA TYR A 40 0.52 -4.77 6.08
C TYR A 40 1.39 -3.55 5.76
N ILE A 41 1.72 -3.32 4.48
CA ILE A 41 2.55 -2.19 4.04
C ILE A 41 1.76 -1.08 3.36
N LYS A 42 0.42 -1.10 3.44
CA LYS A 42 -0.45 -0.18 2.68
C LYS A 42 -0.19 1.29 3.00
N ASP A 43 0.24 1.61 4.23
CA ASP A 43 0.53 2.98 4.66
C ASP A 43 1.67 3.63 3.85
N PHE A 44 2.49 2.81 3.20
CA PHE A 44 3.62 3.22 2.36
C PHE A 44 3.26 3.28 0.87
N ILE A 45 2.04 2.88 0.49
CA ILE A 45 1.57 2.81 -0.89
C ILE A 45 0.44 3.83 -1.06
N PRO A 46 0.69 4.93 -1.78
CA PRO A 46 -0.37 5.90 -2.08
C PRO A 46 -1.52 5.24 -2.82
N GLN A 47 -2.75 5.49 -2.35
CA GLN A 47 -3.99 4.98 -2.98
C GLN A 47 -4.01 3.46 -3.13
N ALA A 48 -3.47 2.73 -2.14
CA ALA A 48 -3.41 1.26 -2.15
C ALA A 48 -4.77 0.58 -2.41
N SER A 49 -5.89 1.20 -2.01
CA SER A 49 -7.23 0.64 -2.22
C SER A 49 -7.60 0.50 -3.70
N LEU A 50 -7.13 1.40 -4.58
CA LEU A 50 -7.37 1.32 -6.03
C LEU A 50 -6.83 0.00 -6.60
N TYR A 51 -5.60 -0.34 -6.24
CA TYR A 51 -4.90 -1.54 -6.69
C TYR A 51 -5.41 -2.80 -5.98
N THR A 52 -5.57 -2.74 -4.66
CA THR A 52 -6.01 -3.91 -3.88
C THR A 52 -7.46 -4.29 -4.16
N THR A 53 -8.32 -3.37 -4.60
CA THR A 53 -9.71 -3.66 -5.03
C THR A 53 -9.74 -4.58 -6.25
N ALA A 54 -8.88 -4.35 -7.24
CA ALA A 54 -8.79 -5.20 -8.43
C ALA A 54 -8.50 -6.65 -8.04
N LEU A 55 -7.48 -6.89 -7.21
CA LEU A 55 -7.14 -8.23 -6.74
C LEU A 55 -8.17 -8.81 -5.76
N SER A 56 -8.77 -7.97 -4.90
CA SER A 56 -9.82 -8.42 -3.97
C SER A 56 -11.07 -8.90 -4.69
N SER A 57 -11.32 -8.42 -5.92
CA SER A 57 -12.43 -8.89 -6.74
C SER A 57 -12.32 -10.39 -7.09
N LEU A 58 -11.10 -10.90 -7.23
CA LEU A 58 -10.79 -12.32 -7.48
C LEU A 58 -11.08 -13.23 -6.27
N LEU A 59 -11.35 -12.65 -5.10
CA LEU A 59 -11.70 -13.39 -3.88
C LEU A 59 -13.21 -13.53 -3.66
N LYS A 60 -14.04 -12.89 -4.50
CA LYS A 60 -15.51 -12.94 -4.38
C LYS A 60 -16.05 -14.32 -4.78
N LYS A 61 -17.31 -14.61 -4.42
CA LYS A 61 -17.99 -15.89 -4.70
C LYS A 61 -18.01 -16.25 -6.20
N ASN A 62 -18.19 -15.24 -7.05
CA ASN A 62 -18.14 -15.36 -8.51
C ASN A 62 -17.04 -14.40 -8.99
N PRO A 63 -15.76 -14.81 -8.93
CA PRO A 63 -14.65 -13.93 -9.29
C PRO A 63 -14.63 -13.73 -10.81
N PRO A 64 -14.16 -12.56 -11.29
CA PRO A 64 -13.82 -12.41 -12.70
C PRO A 64 -12.67 -13.35 -13.06
N HIS A 65 -12.49 -13.59 -14.36
CA HIS A 65 -11.29 -14.26 -14.84
C HIS A 65 -10.07 -13.36 -14.66
N TRP A 66 -8.90 -13.97 -14.44
CA TRP A 66 -7.64 -13.24 -14.49
C TRP A 66 -7.47 -12.62 -15.88
N ASP A 67 -7.00 -11.38 -15.92
CA ASP A 67 -6.73 -10.65 -17.16
C ASP A 67 -5.46 -9.80 -17.01
N ILE A 68 -5.15 -9.03 -18.07
CA ILE A 68 -3.95 -8.19 -18.13
C ILE A 68 -3.93 -7.15 -17.02
N SER A 69 -5.10 -6.58 -16.63
CA SER A 69 -5.17 -5.56 -15.59
C SER A 69 -4.73 -6.09 -14.23
N HIS A 70 -5.05 -7.35 -13.92
CA HIS A 70 -4.61 -7.99 -12.68
C HIS A 70 -3.08 -8.19 -12.66
N THR A 71 -2.49 -8.60 -13.79
CA THR A 71 -1.03 -8.73 -13.94
C THR A 71 -0.33 -7.38 -13.76
N GLU A 72 -0.87 -6.32 -14.36
CA GLU A 72 -0.34 -4.96 -14.23
C GLU A 72 -0.39 -4.48 -12.77
N VAL A 73 -1.48 -4.76 -12.06
CA VAL A 73 -1.64 -4.43 -10.65
C VAL A 73 -0.62 -5.19 -9.78
N VAL A 74 -0.41 -6.48 -10.02
CA VAL A 74 0.62 -7.27 -9.32
C VAL A 74 2.01 -6.67 -9.55
N ALA A 75 2.36 -6.38 -10.80
CA ALA A 75 3.65 -5.79 -11.16
C ALA A 75 3.84 -4.41 -10.51
N HIS A 76 2.81 -3.57 -10.53
CA HIS A 76 2.82 -2.26 -9.89
C HIS A 76 3.05 -2.38 -8.38
N LEU A 77 2.26 -3.22 -7.70
CA LEU A 77 2.36 -3.44 -6.26
C LEU A 77 3.72 -4.02 -5.85
N LYS A 78 4.29 -4.95 -6.63
CA LYS A 78 5.66 -5.45 -6.41
C LYS A 78 6.68 -4.31 -6.52
N SER A 79 6.57 -3.48 -7.55
CA SER A 79 7.50 -2.38 -7.83
C SER A 79 7.51 -1.32 -6.72
N VAL A 80 6.34 -0.79 -6.35
CA VAL A 80 6.25 0.25 -5.29
C VAL A 80 6.68 -0.29 -3.93
N SER A 81 6.48 -1.58 -3.69
CA SER A 81 6.89 -2.24 -2.44
C SER A 81 8.41 -2.44 -2.31
N GLN A 82 9.18 -2.39 -3.41
CA GLN A 82 10.64 -2.52 -3.33
C GLN A 82 11.34 -1.26 -2.84
N LYS A 83 10.71 -0.10 -3.00
CA LYS A 83 11.28 1.21 -2.64
C LYS A 83 10.28 2.04 -1.84
N PRO A 84 9.82 1.55 -0.67
CA PRO A 84 8.88 2.29 0.17
C PRO A 84 9.53 3.60 0.63
N LEU A 85 8.76 4.69 0.58
CA LEU A 85 9.19 5.97 1.13
C LEU A 85 9.12 5.91 2.66
N PRO A 86 10.14 6.40 3.40
CA PRO A 86 10.09 6.43 4.85
C PRO A 86 8.96 7.36 5.32
N LEU A 87 8.19 6.89 6.29
CA LEU A 87 7.13 7.66 6.92
C LEU A 87 7.63 8.29 8.20
N HIS A 88 7.17 9.49 8.50
CA HIS A 88 7.49 10.24 9.70
C HIS A 88 6.70 9.73 10.90
N ILE A 89 7.36 9.55 12.04
CA ILE A 89 6.69 9.25 13.30
C ILE A 89 6.14 10.56 13.85
N PRO A 90 4.80 10.73 13.90
CA PRO A 90 4.21 12.00 14.31
C PRO A 90 4.55 12.31 15.78
N SER A 91 4.86 13.58 16.06
CA SER A 91 4.99 14.10 17.42
C SER A 91 3.67 14.72 17.91
N SER A 92 3.69 15.47 19.02
CA SER A 92 2.54 16.23 19.51
C SER A 92 2.34 17.58 18.79
N GLY A 93 2.93 17.74 17.60
CA GLY A 93 2.90 18.96 16.81
C GLY A 93 1.59 19.18 16.05
N GLN A 94 1.63 20.05 15.05
CA GLN A 94 0.47 20.31 14.20
C GLN A 94 0.29 19.18 13.20
N LEU A 95 -0.79 18.43 13.35
CA LEU A 95 -1.20 17.38 12.42
C LEU A 95 -2.23 17.93 11.44
N ILE A 96 -2.04 17.61 10.16
CA ILE A 96 -2.91 17.96 9.04
C ILE A 96 -3.38 16.65 8.42
N LEU A 97 -4.70 16.46 8.38
CA LEU A 97 -5.31 15.38 7.60
C LEU A 97 -5.75 15.95 6.26
N GLN A 98 -5.11 15.50 5.18
CA GLN A 98 -5.53 15.83 3.82
C GLN A 98 -6.28 14.65 3.22
N THR A 99 -7.47 14.91 2.70
CA THR A 99 -8.36 13.89 2.14
C THR A 99 -8.70 14.20 0.70
N ASP A 100 -8.86 13.17 -0.10
CA ASP A 100 -9.42 13.23 -1.45
C ASP A 100 -10.46 12.13 -1.63
N VAL A 101 -11.54 12.41 -2.35
CA VAL A 101 -12.65 11.48 -2.53
C VAL A 101 -13.25 11.60 -3.93
N SER A 102 -13.57 10.44 -4.50
CA SER A 102 -14.32 10.26 -5.73
C SER A 102 -15.56 9.40 -5.45
N ASP A 103 -16.40 9.20 -6.46
CA ASP A 103 -17.59 8.35 -6.33
C ASP A 103 -17.28 6.89 -5.96
N HIS A 104 -16.07 6.42 -6.24
CA HIS A 104 -15.68 5.01 -6.09
C HIS A 104 -14.60 4.77 -5.04
N PHE A 105 -13.75 5.78 -4.78
CA PHE A 105 -12.57 5.65 -3.93
C PHE A 105 -12.38 6.89 -3.06
N TRP A 106 -11.85 6.68 -1.86
CA TRP A 106 -11.37 7.73 -0.98
C TRP A 106 -9.90 7.48 -0.62
N GLY A 107 -9.20 8.55 -0.28
CA GLY A 107 -7.84 8.51 0.20
C GLY A 107 -7.61 9.61 1.22
N ALA A 108 -6.69 9.36 2.15
CA ALA A 108 -6.24 10.33 3.11
C ALA A 108 -4.74 10.18 3.36
N ILE A 109 -4.11 11.28 3.71
CA ILE A 109 -2.73 11.33 4.14
C ILE A 109 -2.62 12.16 5.41
N LEU A 110 -1.96 11.59 6.42
CA LEU A 110 -1.61 12.30 7.64
C LEU A 110 -0.26 12.98 7.42
N ILE A 111 -0.21 14.28 7.69
CA ILE A 111 0.98 15.11 7.55
C ILE A 111 1.24 15.80 8.89
N GLU A 112 2.48 15.84 9.34
CA GLU A 112 2.91 16.73 10.42
C GLU A 112 3.63 17.96 9.84
N GLU A 113 3.27 19.14 10.31
CA GLU A 113 3.93 20.39 9.94
C GLU A 113 4.85 20.88 11.06
N ILE A 114 6.16 20.92 10.79
CA ILE A 114 7.19 21.36 11.74
C ILE A 114 7.95 22.52 11.11
N LYS A 115 7.81 23.72 11.70
CA LYS A 115 8.49 24.96 11.25
C LYS A 115 8.27 25.24 9.74
N GLY A 116 7.04 25.04 9.27
CA GLY A 116 6.65 25.25 7.87
C GLY A 116 7.11 24.16 6.89
N LYS A 117 7.69 23.06 7.37
CA LYS A 117 8.00 21.87 6.57
C LYS A 117 6.99 20.77 6.86
N ARG A 118 6.52 20.09 5.80
CA ARG A 118 5.54 19.00 5.87
C ARG A 118 6.23 17.65 5.81
N TYR A 119 5.84 16.75 6.70
CA TYR A 119 6.35 15.39 6.82
C TYR A 119 5.19 14.41 6.70
N TYR A 120 5.30 13.42 5.81
CA TYR A 120 4.25 12.42 5.58
C TYR A 120 4.31 11.34 6.66
N CYS A 121 3.22 11.13 7.39
CA CYS A 121 3.16 10.22 8.53
C CYS A 121 2.49 8.87 8.20
N SER A 122 1.39 8.89 7.44
CA SER A 122 0.67 7.68 7.03
C SER A 122 -0.31 7.95 5.90
N HIS A 123 -0.71 6.89 5.19
CA HIS A 123 -1.77 6.92 4.17
C HIS A 123 -2.94 6.05 4.62
N ALA A 124 -4.15 6.43 4.23
CA ALA A 124 -5.35 5.62 4.42
C ALA A 124 -6.19 5.64 3.15
N SER A 125 -6.82 4.52 2.83
CA SER A 125 -7.66 4.31 1.65
C SER A 125 -8.39 2.99 1.76
#